data_AF-A0A7J7LBA1-F1
#
_entry.id   AF-A0A7J7LBA1-F1
#
_cell.length_a   1.000
_cell.length_b   1.000
_cell.length_c   1.000
_cell.angle_alpha   90.00
_cell.angle_beta   90.00
_cell.angle_gamma   90.00
#
_symmetry.space_group_name_H-M   'P 1'
#
loop_
_entity.id
_entity.type
_entity.pdbx_description
1 polymer ?
#
loop_
_entity_poly.entity_id
_entity_poly.type
_entity_poly.pdbx_seq_one_letter_code
_entity_poly.pdbx_strand_id
1 'polypeptide(L)'
;MMACYSQNKRLKETIDVFKEMIETPGVSPDEVIMSSVLSACAHLGSFEMGRKTHNYLKQNRFDINVYIGSALVDIYAKYGRLAVHGYGEQALDMFKKMEKEKIKPNGVTFISDLGTCTHAGLVEVARKWFLSMAHDYNISPVIEHYGCMADILSRAGQLEEALELIRRMTIEPNSVI
;
A
#
# COMPACT_ATOMS: atom_id res chain seq x y z
N MET A 1 -1.20 22.20 10.12
CA MET A 1 -2.29 21.62 10.95
C MET A 1 -3.64 21.63 10.25
N MET A 2 -4.08 22.71 9.59
CA MET A 2 -5.40 22.78 8.90
C MET A 2 -5.53 21.87 7.67
N ALA A 3 -4.47 21.68 6.87
CA ALA A 3 -4.52 20.83 5.68
C ALA A 3 -4.77 19.34 6.02
N CYS A 4 -4.10 18.80 7.04
CA CYS A 4 -4.37 17.44 7.53
C CYS A 4 -5.79 17.31 8.13
N TYR A 5 -6.29 18.35 8.81
CA TYR A 5 -7.64 18.33 9.39
C TYR A 5 -8.71 18.33 8.29
N SER A 6 -8.52 19.12 7.23
CA SER A 6 -9.38 19.15 6.05
C SER A 6 -9.34 17.83 5.28
N GLN A 7 -8.14 17.26 5.07
CA GLN A 7 -7.99 15.95 4.45
C GLN A 7 -8.70 14.86 5.28
N ASN A 8 -8.46 14.79 6.58
CA ASN A 8 -9.13 13.80 7.45
C ASN A 8 -10.66 13.98 7.49
N LYS A 9 -11.16 15.22 7.44
CA LYS A 9 -12.60 15.49 7.32
C LYS A 9 -13.15 14.92 6.02
N ARG A 10 -12.48 15.17 4.89
CA ARG A 10 -12.86 14.64 3.58
C ARG A 10 -12.84 13.11 3.54
N LEU A 11 -11.87 12.47 4.19
CA LEU A 11 -11.79 11.01 4.27
C LEU A 11 -12.95 10.41 5.08
N LYS A 12 -13.38 11.08 6.16
CA LYS A 12 -14.56 10.65 6.94
C LYS A 12 -15.84 10.81 6.12
N GLU A 13 -15.98 11.95 5.43
CA GLU A 13 -17.09 12.18 4.50
C GLU A 13 -17.17 11.09 3.41
N THR A 14 -16.04 10.67 2.83
CA THR A 14 -16.00 9.53 1.90
C THR A 14 -16.57 8.25 2.49
N ILE A 15 -16.24 7.92 3.74
CA ILE A 15 -16.75 6.73 4.42
C ILE A 15 -18.25 6.85 4.71
N ASP A 16 -18.71 8.04 5.13
CA ASP A 16 -20.10 8.25 5.48
C ASP A 16 -21.01 8.23 4.25
N VAL A 17 -20.58 8.82 3.13
CA VAL A 17 -21.27 8.71 1.84
C VAL A 17 -21.35 7.24 1.40
N PHE A 18 -20.28 6.46 1.56
CA PHE A 18 -20.31 5.03 1.24
C PHE A 18 -21.33 4.25 2.08
N LYS A 19 -21.46 4.53 3.38
CA LYS A 19 -22.49 3.91 4.24
C LYS A 19 -23.89 4.25 3.74
N GLU A 20 -24.14 5.51 3.41
CA GLU A 20 -25.44 5.95 2.89
C GLU A 20 -25.76 5.27 1.54
N MET A 21 -24.76 5.12 0.66
CA MET A 21 -24.93 4.43 -0.62
C MET A 21 -25.31 2.96 -0.46
N ILE A 22 -24.68 2.22 0.46
CA ILE A 22 -25.01 0.80 0.67
C ILE A 22 -26.35 0.58 1.38
N GLU A 23 -26.85 1.59 2.11
CA GLU A 23 -28.16 1.57 2.76
C GLU A 23 -29.29 2.00 1.81
N THR A 24 -28.97 2.75 0.76
CA THR A 24 -29.95 3.26 -0.21
C THR A 24 -30.32 2.20 -1.26
N PRO A 25 -31.61 1.79 -1.36
CA PRO A 25 -32.03 0.80 -2.35
C PRO A 25 -31.77 1.26 -3.79
N GLY A 26 -31.16 0.39 -4.61
CA GLY A 26 -30.90 0.65 -6.02
C GLY A 26 -29.65 1.50 -6.30
N VAL A 27 -28.93 1.93 -5.27
CA VAL A 27 -27.63 2.60 -5.40
C VAL A 27 -26.52 1.61 -5.07
N SER A 28 -25.52 1.51 -5.95
CA SER A 28 -24.34 0.66 -5.73
C SER A 28 -23.07 1.45 -5.96
N PRO A 29 -22.09 1.42 -5.03
CA PRO A 29 -20.76 1.96 -5.26
C PRO A 29 -20.10 1.34 -6.50
N ASP A 30 -19.39 2.13 -7.27
CA ASP A 30 -18.56 1.65 -8.37
C ASP A 30 -17.10 1.40 -7.91
N GLU A 31 -16.25 0.89 -8.81
CA GLU A 31 -14.85 0.59 -8.52
C GLU A 31 -14.07 1.81 -7.98
N VAL A 32 -14.38 3.01 -8.48
CA VAL A 32 -13.69 4.25 -8.09
C VAL A 32 -14.04 4.62 -6.64
N ILE A 33 -15.32 4.53 -6.29
CA ILE A 33 -15.79 4.76 -4.92
C ILE A 33 -15.18 3.72 -3.99
N MET A 34 -15.14 2.44 -4.40
CA MET A 34 -14.55 1.38 -3.60
C MET A 34 -13.06 1.61 -3.31
N SER A 35 -12.26 1.98 -4.31
CA SER A 35 -10.84 2.33 -4.12
C SER A 35 -10.67 3.55 -3.21
N SER A 36 -11.52 4.55 -3.36
CA SER A 36 -11.49 5.77 -2.54
C SER A 36 -11.79 5.49 -1.06
N VAL A 37 -12.79 4.65 -0.80
CA VAL A 37 -13.16 4.24 0.57
C VAL A 37 -12.05 3.41 1.20
N LEU A 38 -11.45 2.47 0.46
CA LEU A 38 -10.32 1.68 0.95
C LEU A 38 -9.12 2.56 1.32
N SER A 39 -8.78 3.54 0.48
CA SER A 39 -7.73 4.52 0.76
C SER A 39 -8.07 5.35 2.01
N ALA A 40 -9.30 5.85 2.12
CA ALA A 40 -9.75 6.59 3.31
C ALA A 40 -9.64 5.76 4.59
N CYS A 41 -10.03 4.49 4.54
CA CYS A 41 -9.89 3.58 5.67
C CYS A 41 -8.42 3.36 6.07
N ALA A 42 -7.53 3.24 5.08
CA ALA A 42 -6.10 3.09 5.29
C ALA A 42 -5.49 4.31 6.01
N HIS A 43 -5.92 5.52 5.64
CA HIS A 43 -5.44 6.78 6.25
C HIS A 43 -6.06 7.07 7.62
N LEU A 44 -7.33 6.71 7.83
CA LEU A 44 -8.03 6.92 9.09
C LEU A 44 -7.82 5.79 10.10
N GLY A 45 -7.12 4.72 9.72
CA GLY A 45 -6.99 3.52 10.56
C GLY A 45 -8.34 2.85 10.85
N SER A 46 -9.30 2.93 9.94
CA SER A 46 -10.66 2.42 10.13
C SER A 46 -10.75 0.94 9.73
N PHE A 47 -10.14 0.07 10.55
CA PHE A 47 -10.00 -1.37 10.31
C PHE A 47 -11.31 -2.07 9.96
N GLU A 48 -12.34 -1.87 10.77
CA GLU A 48 -13.61 -2.54 10.61
C GLU A 48 -14.30 -2.13 9.30
N MET A 49 -14.21 -0.85 8.95
CA MET A 49 -14.76 -0.34 7.70
C MET A 49 -14.01 -0.91 6.50
N GLY A 50 -12.68 -0.89 6.51
CA GLY A 50 -11.87 -1.50 5.46
C GLY A 50 -12.22 -2.98 5.20
N ARG A 51 -12.45 -3.74 6.27
CA ARG A 51 -12.87 -5.15 6.17
C ARG A 51 -14.30 -5.29 5.63
N LYS A 52 -15.22 -4.43 6.06
CA LYS A 52 -16.59 -4.36 5.50
C LYS A 52 -16.55 -4.07 4.00
N THR A 53 -15.77 -3.08 3.57
CA THR A 53 -15.57 -2.74 2.16
C THR A 53 -14.95 -3.89 1.36
N HIS A 54 -13.94 -4.59 1.88
CA HIS A 54 -13.38 -5.76 1.20
C HIS A 54 -14.39 -6.93 1.11
N ASN A 55 -15.18 -7.17 2.16
CA ASN A 55 -16.25 -8.17 2.10
C ASN A 55 -17.32 -7.79 1.05
N TYR A 56 -17.67 -6.51 0.95
CA TYR A 56 -18.59 -6.00 -0.07
C TYR A 56 -18.05 -6.27 -1.48
N LEU A 57 -16.76 -6.04 -1.75
CA LEU A 57 -16.12 -6.37 -3.03
C LEU A 57 -16.29 -7.85 -3.39
N LYS A 58 -16.05 -8.75 -2.42
CA LYS A 58 -16.19 -10.19 -2.62
C LYS A 58 -17.63 -10.62 -2.88
N GLN A 59 -18.58 -10.08 -2.10
CA GLN A 59 -20.00 -10.44 -2.19
C GLN A 59 -20.63 -9.97 -3.50
N ASN A 60 -20.26 -8.78 -3.97
CA ASN A 60 -20.78 -8.19 -5.20
C ASN A 60 -19.93 -8.53 -6.44
N ARG A 61 -18.96 -9.44 -6.31
CA ARG A 61 -18.12 -9.96 -7.40
C ARG A 61 -17.40 -8.87 -8.20
N PHE A 62 -16.88 -7.86 -7.50
CA PHE A 62 -16.01 -6.87 -8.12
C PHE A 62 -14.72 -7.52 -8.60
N ASP A 63 -14.33 -7.21 -9.82
CA ASP A 63 -13.00 -7.58 -10.33
C ASP A 63 -11.94 -6.76 -9.58
N ILE A 64 -10.88 -7.44 -9.14
CA ILE A 64 -9.74 -6.74 -8.57
C ILE A 64 -8.99 -6.13 -9.74
N ASN A 65 -8.96 -4.81 -9.81
CA ASN A 65 -8.14 -4.07 -10.75
C ASN A 65 -6.90 -3.50 -10.03
N VAL A 66 -6.04 -2.78 -10.75
CA VAL A 66 -4.83 -2.17 -10.16
C VAL A 66 -5.14 -1.22 -9.01
N TYR A 67 -6.26 -0.49 -9.05
CA TYR A 67 -6.64 0.50 -8.04
C TYR A 67 -7.16 -0.17 -6.76
N ILE A 68 -8.08 -1.12 -6.90
CA ILE A 68 -8.65 -1.90 -5.79
C ILE A 68 -7.56 -2.77 -5.16
N GLY A 69 -6.77 -3.47 -5.98
CA GLY A 69 -5.67 -4.31 -5.51
C GLY A 69 -4.64 -3.51 -4.72
N SER A 70 -4.18 -2.37 -5.26
CA SER A 70 -3.23 -1.51 -4.56
C SER A 70 -3.80 -0.95 -3.26
N ALA A 71 -5.08 -0.55 -3.25
CA ALA A 71 -5.72 -0.04 -2.04
C ALA A 71 -5.88 -1.13 -0.96
N LEU A 72 -6.16 -2.38 -1.36
CA LEU A 72 -6.22 -3.53 -0.45
C LEU A 72 -4.84 -3.93 0.09
N VAL A 73 -3.77 -3.81 -0.71
CA VAL A 73 -2.41 -4.00 -0.19
C VAL A 73 -2.06 -2.89 0.80
N ASP A 74 -2.34 -1.63 0.48
CA ASP A 74 -2.01 -0.50 1.35
C ASP A 74 -2.73 -0.54 2.70
N ILE A 75 -4.03 -0.84 2.68
CA ILE A 75 -4.84 -0.92 3.90
C ILE A 75 -4.33 -2.05 4.81
N TYR A 76 -4.04 -3.23 4.27
CA TYR A 76 -3.56 -4.36 5.05
C TYR A 76 -2.13 -4.20 5.53
N ALA A 77 -1.27 -3.61 4.72
CA ALA A 77 0.07 -3.24 5.13
C ALA A 77 0.04 -2.29 6.32
N LYS A 78 -0.75 -1.21 6.26
CA LYS A 78 -0.92 -0.27 7.39
C LYS A 78 -1.47 -0.95 8.63
N TYR A 79 -2.39 -1.89 8.46
CA TYR A 79 -2.95 -2.63 9.60
C TYR A 79 -1.92 -3.56 10.26
N GLY A 80 -1.06 -4.19 9.46
CA GLY A 80 0.09 -4.96 9.96
C GLY A 80 1.10 -4.09 10.71
N ARG A 81 1.34 -2.86 10.25
CA ARG A 81 2.23 -1.88 10.92
C ARG A 81 1.70 -1.43 12.29
N LEU A 82 0.38 -1.36 12.46
CA LEU A 82 -0.28 -0.99 13.72
C LEU A 82 -0.39 -2.16 14.72
N ALA A 83 0.47 -3.19 14.57
CA ALA A 83 0.57 -4.36 15.44
C ALA A 83 -0.71 -5.22 15.53
N VAL A 84 -1.60 -5.13 14.53
CA VAL A 84 -2.68 -6.11 14.42
C VAL A 84 -2.08 -7.36 13.76
N HIS A 85 -1.75 -8.35 14.58
CA HIS A 85 -1.12 -9.61 14.14
C HIS A 85 -1.92 -10.25 12.98
N GLY A 86 -1.22 -10.72 11.95
CA GLY A 86 -1.79 -11.41 10.78
C GLY A 86 -2.14 -10.52 9.58
N TYR A 87 -2.26 -9.20 9.74
CA TYR A 87 -2.60 -8.31 8.61
C TYR A 87 -1.42 -8.07 7.65
N GLY A 88 -0.18 -8.23 8.11
CA GLY A 88 0.99 -8.22 7.23
C GLY A 88 0.94 -9.34 6.20
N GLU A 89 0.59 -10.56 6.62
CA GLU A 89 0.41 -11.70 5.70
C GLU A 89 -0.72 -11.45 4.70
N GLN A 90 -1.81 -10.81 5.13
CA GLN A 90 -2.90 -10.44 4.24
C GLN A 90 -2.48 -9.43 3.16
N ALA A 91 -1.57 -8.51 3.46
CA ALA A 91 -1.00 -7.61 2.46
C ALA A 91 -0.24 -8.39 1.39
N LEU A 92 0.62 -9.34 1.82
CA LEU A 92 1.41 -10.16 0.91
C LEU A 92 0.52 -11.09 0.07
N ASP A 93 -0.54 -11.65 0.66
CA ASP A 93 -1.49 -12.48 -0.05
C ASP A 93 -2.28 -11.68 -1.09
N MET A 94 -2.60 -10.42 -0.79
CA MET A 94 -3.21 -9.53 -1.78
C MET A 94 -2.25 -9.21 -2.92
N PHE A 95 -0.97 -8.95 -2.64
CA PHE A 95 0.03 -8.75 -3.68
C PHE A 95 0.17 -9.98 -4.59
N LYS A 96 0.32 -11.18 -4.01
CA LYS A 96 0.39 -12.44 -4.77
C LYS A 96 -0.87 -12.67 -5.61
N LYS A 97 -2.04 -12.27 -5.10
CA LYS A 97 -3.29 -12.34 -5.86
C LYS A 97 -3.23 -11.43 -7.09
N MET A 98 -2.72 -10.20 -6.95
CA MET A 98 -2.51 -9.30 -8.08
C MET A 98 -1.57 -9.91 -9.13
N GLU A 99 -0.46 -10.53 -8.70
CA GLU A 99 0.46 -11.24 -9.62
C GLU A 99 -0.23 -12.38 -10.37
N LYS A 100 -0.99 -13.23 -9.65
CA LYS A 100 -1.73 -14.36 -10.24
C LYS A 100 -2.75 -13.90 -11.27
N GLU A 101 -3.41 -12.77 -11.01
CA GLU A 101 -4.39 -12.16 -11.91
C GLU A 101 -3.71 -11.30 -13.02
N LYS A 102 -2.38 -11.31 -13.09
CA LYS A 102 -1.56 -10.55 -14.05
C LYS A 102 -1.79 -9.04 -13.98
N ILE A 103 -2.20 -8.54 -12.82
CA ILE A 103 -2.38 -7.13 -12.54
C ILE A 103 -1.02 -6.58 -12.13
N LYS A 104 -0.51 -5.61 -12.87
CA LYS A 104 0.78 -4.99 -12.54
C LYS A 104 0.63 -4.13 -11.27
N PRO A 105 1.36 -4.44 -10.18
CA PRO A 105 1.48 -3.56 -9.02
C PRO A 105 2.08 -2.21 -9.44
N ASN A 106 1.82 -1.17 -8.66
CA ASN A 106 2.40 0.16 -8.86
C ASN A 106 3.36 0.52 -7.72
N GLY A 107 4.02 1.68 -7.80
CA GLY A 107 4.96 2.11 -6.75
C GLY A 107 4.34 2.21 -5.36
N VAL A 108 3.05 2.56 -5.25
CA VAL A 108 2.36 2.58 -3.95
C VAL A 108 2.24 1.16 -3.39
N THR A 109 1.90 0.17 -4.21
CA THR A 109 1.85 -1.24 -3.81
C THR A 109 3.19 -1.70 -3.23
N PHE A 110 4.31 -1.38 -3.89
CA PHE A 110 5.65 -1.74 -3.45
C PHE A 110 6.06 -1.04 -2.14
N ILE A 111 5.73 0.24 -1.95
CA ILE A 111 5.97 0.94 -0.68
C ILE A 111 5.23 0.25 0.47
N SER A 112 3.97 -0.11 0.26
CA SER A 112 3.14 -0.76 1.29
C SER A 112 3.71 -2.14 1.68
N ASP A 113 4.15 -2.93 0.70
CA ASP A 113 4.74 -4.24 0.94
C ASP A 113 6.13 -4.17 1.59
N LEU A 114 7.01 -3.27 1.12
CA LEU A 114 8.30 -3.01 1.75
C LEU A 114 8.11 -2.55 3.21
N GLY A 115 7.16 -1.64 3.46
CA GLY A 115 6.81 -1.21 4.82
C GLY A 115 6.32 -2.36 5.70
N THR A 116 5.65 -3.37 5.15
CA THR A 116 5.27 -4.58 5.90
C THR A 116 6.49 -5.41 6.27
N CYS A 117 7.43 -5.58 5.34
CA CYS A 117 8.70 -6.27 5.59
C CYS A 117 9.54 -5.59 6.67
N THR A 118 9.50 -4.26 6.78
CA THR A 118 10.18 -3.49 7.84
C THR A 118 9.80 -3.99 9.24
N HIS A 119 8.51 -4.18 9.51
CA HIS A 119 8.07 -4.61 10.83
C HIS A 119 8.22 -6.11 11.05
N ALA A 120 8.06 -6.91 9.99
CA ALA A 120 8.18 -8.37 10.06
C ALA A 120 9.65 -8.88 10.04
N GLY A 121 10.63 -8.02 9.76
CA GLY A 121 12.04 -8.40 9.67
C GLY A 121 12.35 -9.28 8.45
N LEU A 122 11.51 -9.22 7.41
CA LEU A 122 11.61 -10.07 6.22
C LEU A 122 12.56 -9.44 5.17
N VAL A 123 13.85 -9.38 5.50
CA VAL A 123 14.88 -8.72 4.68
C VAL A 123 14.96 -9.30 3.27
N GLU A 124 15.02 -10.62 3.15
CA GLU A 124 15.18 -11.29 1.85
C GLU A 124 13.96 -11.08 0.92
N VAL A 125 12.76 -11.04 1.50
CA VAL A 125 11.53 -10.75 0.75
C VAL A 125 11.56 -9.31 0.26
N ALA A 126 11.96 -8.36 1.11
CA ALA A 126 12.07 -6.96 0.75
C ALA A 126 13.07 -6.72 -0.40
N ARG A 127 14.25 -7.37 -0.33
CA ARG A 127 15.25 -7.33 -1.43
C ARG A 127 14.65 -7.79 -2.74
N LYS A 128 13.97 -8.94 -2.73
CA LYS A 128 13.36 -9.52 -3.92
C LYS A 128 12.38 -8.54 -4.56
N TRP A 129 11.51 -7.93 -3.76
CA TRP A 129 10.53 -6.97 -4.28
C TRP A 129 11.14 -5.65 -4.74
N PHE A 130 12.12 -5.13 -4.02
CA PHE A 130 12.81 -3.92 -4.44
C PHE A 130 13.49 -4.08 -5.81
N LEU A 131 14.10 -5.25 -6.05
CA LEU A 131 14.72 -5.57 -7.34
C LEU A 131 13.69 -5.86 -8.44
N SER A 132 12.65 -6.65 -8.14
CA SER A 132 11.61 -6.98 -9.13
C SER A 132 10.86 -5.74 -9.60
N MET A 133 10.70 -4.72 -8.76
CA MET A 133 10.07 -3.46 -9.12
C MET A 133 10.70 -2.83 -10.37
N ALA A 134 12.03 -2.77 -10.44
CA ALA A 134 12.73 -2.22 -11.60
C ALA A 134 12.80 -3.21 -12.76
N HIS A 135 13.13 -4.48 -12.48
CA HIS A 135 13.40 -5.49 -13.51
C HIS A 135 12.12 -6.04 -14.18
N ASP A 136 11.12 -6.38 -13.38
CA ASP A 136 9.91 -7.10 -13.84
C ASP A 136 8.74 -6.14 -14.12
N TYR A 137 8.65 -5.03 -13.38
CA TYR A 137 7.54 -4.08 -13.48
C TYR A 137 7.91 -2.75 -14.14
N ASN A 138 9.20 -2.52 -14.42
CA ASN A 138 9.71 -1.27 -15.01
C ASN A 138 9.29 -0.02 -14.20
N ILE A 139 9.31 -0.13 -12.88
CA ILE A 139 9.01 0.94 -11.94
C ILE A 139 10.34 1.40 -11.32
N SER A 140 10.66 2.68 -11.50
CA SER A 140 11.86 3.27 -10.90
C SER A 140 11.65 3.49 -9.39
N PRO A 141 12.55 3.02 -8.52
CA PRO A 141 12.46 3.31 -7.10
C PRO A 141 12.53 4.81 -6.81
N VAL A 142 11.56 5.31 -6.02
CA VAL A 142 11.57 6.69 -5.49
C VAL A 142 12.03 6.72 -4.03
N ILE A 143 12.27 7.92 -3.49
CA ILE A 143 12.81 8.15 -2.14
C ILE A 143 12.11 7.35 -1.05
N GLU A 144 10.80 7.18 -1.13
CA GLU A 144 10.01 6.38 -0.18
C GLU A 144 10.40 4.90 -0.19
N HIS A 145 10.68 4.30 -1.35
CA HIS A 145 11.11 2.90 -1.46
C HIS A 145 12.49 2.70 -0.84
N TYR A 146 13.42 3.62 -1.12
CA TYR A 146 14.76 3.61 -0.52
C TYR A 146 14.67 3.77 1.00
N GLY A 147 13.79 4.66 1.49
CA GLY A 147 13.54 4.84 2.92
C GLY A 147 13.10 3.55 3.61
N CYS A 148 12.14 2.81 3.02
CA CYS A 148 11.72 1.52 3.56
C CYS A 148 12.86 0.48 3.58
N MET A 149 13.63 0.37 2.48
CA MET A 149 14.76 -0.56 2.41
C MET A 149 15.88 -0.21 3.40
N ALA A 150 16.21 1.07 3.55
CA ALA A 150 17.21 1.52 4.50
C ALA A 150 16.80 1.20 5.95
N ASP A 151 15.52 1.37 6.31
CA ASP A 151 15.01 1.01 7.64
C ASP A 151 15.09 -0.51 7.88
N ILE A 152 14.67 -1.31 6.90
CA ILE A 152 14.78 -2.79 6.94
C ILE A 152 16.22 -3.24 7.20
N LEU A 153 17.17 -2.74 6.40
CA LEU A 153 18.58 -3.10 6.48
C LEU A 153 19.21 -2.62 7.79
N SER A 154 18.85 -1.41 8.25
CA SER A 154 19.34 -0.86 9.52
C SER A 154 18.92 -1.72 10.71
N ARG A 155 17.65 -2.17 10.74
CA ARG A 155 17.14 -3.07 11.78
C ARG A 155 17.74 -4.47 11.73
N ALA A 156 18.14 -4.92 10.54
CA ALA A 156 18.84 -6.19 10.34
C ALA A 156 20.35 -6.12 10.65
N GLY A 157 20.88 -4.93 10.97
CA GLY A 157 22.31 -4.72 11.21
C GLY A 157 23.18 -4.66 9.95
N GLN A 158 22.57 -4.59 8.76
CA GLN A 158 23.28 -4.54 7.47
C GLN A 158 23.57 -3.09 7.07
N LEU A 159 24.36 -2.39 7.88
CA LEU A 159 24.57 -0.95 7.77
C LEU A 159 25.36 -0.55 6.51
N GLU A 160 26.37 -1.33 6.11
CA GLU A 160 27.14 -1.05 4.89
C GLU A 160 26.23 -0.99 3.66
N GLU A 161 25.31 -1.94 3.56
CA GLU A 161 24.38 -2.01 2.45
C GLU A 161 23.33 -0.90 2.51
N ALA A 162 22.80 -0.60 3.71
CA ALA A 162 21.88 0.52 3.88
C ALA A 162 22.50 1.84 3.39
N LEU A 163 23.79 2.06 3.70
CA LEU A 163 24.55 3.22 3.25
C LEU A 163 24.78 3.21 1.74
N GLU A 164 25.11 2.06 1.15
CA GLU A 164 25.26 1.94 -0.30
C GLU A 164 23.95 2.26 -1.03
N LEU A 165 22.83 1.76 -0.52
CA LEU A 165 21.50 1.97 -1.07
C LEU A 165 21.09 3.45 -1.03
N ILE A 166 21.37 4.16 0.08
CA ILE A 166 21.14 5.61 0.20
C ILE A 166 22.04 6.42 -0.75
N ARG A 167 23.30 5.99 -0.95
CA ARG A 167 24.21 6.64 -1.90
C ARG A 167 23.73 6.50 -3.34
N ARG A 168 23.19 5.33 -3.71
CA ARG A 168 22.59 5.11 -5.04
C ARG A 168 21.38 6.02 -5.31
N MET A 169 20.67 6.45 -4.26
CA MET A 169 19.58 7.43 -4.37
C MET A 169 20.08 8.87 -4.60
N THR A 170 21.27 9.22 -4.10
CA THR A 170 21.74 10.62 -4.01
C THR A 170 22.68 11.06 -5.13
N ILE A 171 22.91 10.22 -6.15
CA ILE A 171 23.89 10.53 -7.21
C ILE A 171 23.28 10.35 -8.60
N GLU A 172 22.60 11.41 -9.06
CA GLU A 172 22.93 12.03 -10.34
C GLU A 172 23.07 13.54 -10.08
N PRO A 173 24.28 14.09 -9.91
CA PRO A 173 24.47 15.49 -10.23
C PRO A 173 24.18 15.62 -11.72
N ASN A 174 23.07 16.29 -12.06
CA ASN A 174 22.87 16.79 -13.41
C ASN A 174 24.12 17.59 -13.79
N SER A 175 25.03 17.00 -14.56
CA SER A 175 26.09 17.71 -15.24
C SER A 175 25.45 18.50 -16.37
N VAL A 176 24.78 19.60 -16.01
CA VAL A 176 24.57 20.74 -16.89
C VAL A 176 25.82 21.57 -16.78
N ILE A 177 26.80 21.28 -17.63
CA ILE A 177 27.77 22.26 -18.11
C ILE A 177 27.07 23.03 -19.23
#